data_AF-A0A0M3HML1-F1
#
_entry.id   AF-A0A0M3HML1-F1
#
_cell.length_a   1.000
_cell.length_b   1.000
_cell.length_c   1.000
_cell.angle_alpha   90.00
_cell.angle_beta   90.00
_cell.angle_gamma   90.00
#
_symmetry.space_group_name_H-M   'P 1'
#
loop_
_entity.id
_entity.type
_entity.pdbx_description
1 polymer ?
#
loop_
_entity_poly.entity_id
_entity_poly.type
_entity_poly.pdbx_seq_one_letter_code
_entity_poly.pdbx_strand_id
1 'polypeptide(L)' 'MVSDSKGPLPPNWEVAYSEQGEKYFIDHNSGTTQWEDPRELPEGWEKVDDRVYGTFYVE' A
#
# COMPACT_ATOMS: atom_id res chain seq x y z
N MET A 1 13.20 -3.80 -13.27
CA MET A 1 13.13 -3.62 -11.80
C MET A 1 11.67 -3.37 -11.54
N VAL A 2 10.92 -4.37 -11.08
CA VAL A 2 9.46 -4.23 -10.87
C VAL A 2 9.26 -3.42 -9.60
N SER A 3 9.40 -2.11 -9.71
CA SER A 3 9.08 -1.19 -8.61
C SER A 3 7.57 -1.18 -8.49
N ASP A 4 7.03 -1.81 -7.43
CA ASP A 4 5.64 -1.64 -7.02
C ASP A 4 5.31 -0.13 -7.07
N SER A 5 4.40 0.27 -7.96
CA SER A 5 4.11 1.68 -8.31
C SER A 5 3.64 2.55 -7.12
N LYS A 6 3.46 1.95 -5.95
CA LYS A 6 2.99 2.57 -4.70
C LYS A 6 4.12 3.04 -3.77
N GLY A 7 5.40 2.83 -4.14
CA GLY A 7 6.55 3.22 -3.32
C GLY A 7 6.90 2.19 -2.23
N PRO A 8 7.87 2.45 -1.35
CA PRO A 8 8.24 1.51 -0.28
C PRO A 8 7.07 1.28 0.68
N LEU A 9 7.01 0.10 1.29
CA LEU A 9 6.08 -0.16 2.40
C LEU A 9 6.39 0.81 3.56
N PRO A 10 5.37 1.19 4.35
CA PRO A 10 5.62 1.92 5.58
C PRO A 10 6.59 1.16 6.50
N PRO A 11 7.30 1.85 7.39
CA PRO A 11 8.15 1.18 8.37
C PRO A 11 7.35 0.18 9.19
N ASN A 12 7.96 -0.97 9.47
CA ASN A 12 7.36 -2.11 10.18
C ASN A 12 6.19 -2.78 9.42
N TRP A 13 6.12 -2.61 8.10
CA TRP A 13 5.25 -3.43 7.25
C TRP A 13 6.05 -4.39 6.39
N GLU A 14 5.57 -5.62 6.28
CA GLU A 14 6.15 -6.67 5.44
C GLU A 14 5.12 -7.21 4.46
N VAL A 15 5.55 -7.54 3.24
CA VAL A 15 4.73 -8.23 2.25
C VAL A 15 5.08 -9.71 2.29
N ALA A 16 4.06 -10.54 2.45
CA ALA A 16 4.17 -11.98 2.41
C ALA A 16 3.13 -12.57 1.45
N TYR A 17 3.27 -13.86 1.14
CA TYR A 17 2.38 -14.59 0.25
C TYR A 17 1.78 -15.78 0.99
N SER A 18 0.47 -15.96 0.88
CA SER A 18 -0.23 -17.08 1.48
C SER A 18 0.17 -18.38 0.78
N GLU A 19 -0.19 -19.53 1.35
CA GLU A 19 0.02 -20.83 0.70
C GLU A 19 -0.70 -20.93 -0.66
N GLN A 20 -1.70 -20.09 -0.90
CA GLN A 20 -2.43 -19.98 -2.15
C GLN A 20 -1.77 -19.01 -3.16
N GLY A 21 -0.67 -18.36 -2.76
CA GLY A 21 0.03 -17.35 -3.55
C GLY A 21 -0.60 -15.95 -3.49
N GLU A 22 -1.53 -15.72 -2.56
CA GLU A 22 -2.15 -14.41 -2.40
C GLU A 22 -1.25 -13.48 -1.59
N LYS A 23 -1.06 -12.25 -2.09
CA LYS A 23 -0.25 -11.24 -1.40
C LYS A 23 -1.01 -10.71 -0.19
N TYR A 24 -0.37 -10.69 0.98
CA TYR A 24 -0.87 -10.06 2.19
C TYR A 24 0.20 -9.20 2.85
N PHE A 25 -0.25 -8.34 3.76
CA PHE A 25 0.55 -7.33 4.42
C PHE A 25 0.56 -7.57 5.93
N ILE A 26 1.75 -7.62 6.50
CA ILE A 26 1.99 -7.85 7.93
C ILE A 26 2.35 -6.51 8.55
N ASP A 27 1.53 -6.04 9.49
CA ASP A 27 1.85 -4.88 10.32
C ASP A 27 2.55 -5.34 11.59
N HIS A 28 3.86 -5.12 11.68
CA HIS A 28 4.65 -5.42 12.87
C HIS A 28 4.44 -4.40 14.00
N ASN A 29 3.78 -3.25 13.74
CA ASN A 29 3.47 -2.29 14.80
C ASN A 29 2.40 -2.84 15.76
N SER A 30 1.34 -3.44 15.22
CA SER A 30 0.24 -4.06 15.97
C SER A 30 0.30 -5.59 16.01
N GLY A 31 1.18 -6.20 15.22
CA GLY A 31 1.28 -7.65 15.08
C GLY A 31 0.08 -8.25 14.34
N THR A 32 -0.54 -7.48 13.45
CA THR A 32 -1.72 -7.90 12.67
C THR A 32 -1.36 -8.17 11.22
N THR A 33 -2.20 -8.93 10.53
CA THR A 33 -2.03 -9.26 9.11
C THR A 33 -3.31 -8.91 8.37
N GLN A 34 -3.19 -8.26 7.21
CA GLN A 34 -4.31 -7.79 6.43
C GLN A 34 -4.08 -8.06 4.94
N TRP A 35 -5.17 -8.22 4.19
CA TRP A 35 -5.13 -8.42 2.74
C TRP A 35 -5.04 -7.10 1.99
N GLU A 36 -5.57 -6.03 2.59
CA GLU A 36 -5.56 -4.68 2.06
C GLU A 36 -4.16 -4.08 2.20
N ASP A 37 -3.67 -3.47 1.12
CA ASP A 37 -2.39 -2.76 1.15
C ASP A 37 -2.60 -1.46 1.96
N PRO A 38 -1.85 -1.20 3.05
CA PRO A 38 -2.01 0.03 3.85
C PRO A 38 -1.66 1.31 3.08
N ARG A 39 -1.09 1.18 1.89
CA ARG A 39 -0.83 2.29 0.96
C ARG A 39 -1.98 2.51 -0.01
N GLU A 40 -2.97 1.61 -0.03
CA GLU A 40 -4.23 1.86 -0.71
C GLU A 40 -5.00 2.91 0.08
N LEU A 41 -5.48 3.89 -0.67
CA LEU A 41 -6.28 4.94 -0.10
C LEU A 41 -7.65 4.37 0.28
N PRO A 42 -8.31 4.90 1.32
CA PRO A 42 -9.66 4.49 1.68
C PRO A 42 -10.62 4.66 0.50
N GLU A 43 -11.72 3.91 0.47
CA GLU A 43 -12.75 4.07 -0.56
C GLU A 43 -13.23 5.54 -0.63
N GLY A 44 -13.24 6.11 -1.83
CA GLY A 44 -13.49 7.54 -2.09
C GLY A 44 -12.22 8.36 -2.33
N TRP A 45 -11.07 7.92 -1.80
CA TRP A 45 -9.83 8.66 -1.99
C TRP A 45 -9.10 8.27 -3.29
N GLU A 46 -9.04 9.18 -4.25
CA GLU A 46 -8.25 9.02 -5.46
C GLU A 46 -6.89 9.71 -5.34
N LYS A 47 -5.82 8.98 -5.65
CA LYS A 47 -4.47 9.54 -5.80
C LYS A 47 -4.35 10.16 -7.19
N VAL A 48 -4.31 11.47 -7.28
CA VAL A 48 -4.11 12.19 -8.53
C VAL A 48 -2.64 12.61 -8.62
N ASP A 49 -1.90 12.05 -9.58
CA ASP A 49 -0.53 12.48 -9.87
C ASP A 49 -0.55 13.57 -10.94
N ASP A 50 -0.31 14.82 -10.54
CA ASP A 50 -0.17 15.94 -11.46
C ASP A 50 1.27 16.43 -11.53
N ARG A 51 1.72 16.65 -12.76
CA ARG A 51 3.12 16.96 -13.04
C ARG A 51 3.51 18.40 -12.67
N VAL A 52 2.54 19.29 -12.45
CA VAL A 52 2.74 20.71 -12.13
C VAL A 52 2.63 20.96 -10.63
N TYR A 53 1.66 20.35 -9.97
CA TYR A 53 1.38 20.60 -8.56
C TYR A 53 1.70 19.40 -7.64
N GLY A 54 2.11 18.25 -8.20
CA GLY A 54 2.51 17.06 -7.46
C GLY A 54 1.36 16.07 -7.23
N THR A 55 1.54 15.18 -6.26
CA THR A 55 0.51 14.21 -5.89
C THR A 55 -0.54 14.86 -4.99
N PHE A 56 -1.82 14.77 -5.37
CA PHE A 56 -2.95 15.13 -4.52
C PHE A 56 -3.75 13.89 -4.13
N TYR A 57 -4.47 14.01 -3.02
CA TYR A 57 -5.43 13.04 -2.54
C TYR A 57 -6.80 13.73 -2.58
N VAL A 58 -7.71 13.24 -3.41
CA VAL A 58 -9.08 13.80 -3.56
C VAL A 58 -10.09 12.78 -3.03
N GLU A 59 -11.15 13.23 -2.36
CA GLU A 59 -12.29 12.44 -1.84
C GLU A 59 -13.49 12.50 -2.80
#